data_AF-A0A512ICN6-F1
#
_entry.id   AF-A0A512ICN6-F1
#
_cell.length_a   1.000
_cell.length_b   1.000
_cell.length_c   1.000
_cell.angle_alpha   90.00
_cell.angle_beta   90.00
_cell.angle_gamma   90.00
#
_symmetry.space_group_name_H-M   'P 1'
#
loop_
_entity.id
_entity.type
_entity.pdbx_description
1 polymer ?
#
loop_
_entity_poly.entity_id
_entity_poly.type
_entity_poly.pdbx_seq_one_letter_code
_entity_poly.pdbx_strand_id
1 'polypeptide(L)'
;MGPVHHRRGAGRVPGYPRAMTSPAAPAPARARPAALVAEVFAPAPLVLGLLVLLAVTLRWKVSAHVAMAACWAVGLGALAAPWAVPLAAPVPVLVALSRVRTGDHTPAQTVVGALIGVLIGLAYTAAVASLR
;
A
#
# COMPACT_ATOMS: atom_id res chain seq x y z
N MET A 1 -62.32 -18.61 56.01
CA MET A 1 -62.48 -17.61 54.93
C MET A 1 -61.13 -16.92 54.76
N GLY A 2 -60.31 -17.36 53.80
CA GLY A 2 -58.91 -16.93 53.65
C GLY A 2 -58.71 -15.95 52.48
N PRO A 3 -57.69 -15.08 52.49
CA PRO A 3 -57.40 -14.19 51.37
C PRO A 3 -56.60 -14.89 50.27
N VAL A 4 -57.10 -14.78 49.05
CA VAL A 4 -56.54 -15.35 47.82
C VAL A 4 -55.46 -14.44 47.24
N HIS A 5 -54.29 -15.00 46.95
CA HIS A 5 -53.20 -14.35 46.22
C HIS A 5 -53.56 -14.16 44.74
N HIS A 6 -53.72 -12.91 44.27
CA HIS A 6 -53.74 -12.61 42.85
C HIS A 6 -52.33 -12.24 42.34
N ARG A 7 -51.59 -13.24 41.84
CA ARG A 7 -50.45 -13.02 40.94
C ARG A 7 -50.98 -12.43 39.64
N ARG A 8 -50.70 -11.15 39.37
CA ARG A 8 -50.90 -10.54 38.04
C ARG A 8 -49.95 -11.20 37.06
N GLY A 9 -50.52 -11.92 36.09
CA GLY A 9 -49.81 -12.50 34.97
C GLY A 9 -49.16 -11.42 34.11
N ALA A 10 -47.86 -11.56 33.87
CA ALA A 10 -47.15 -10.81 32.87
C ALA A 10 -47.72 -11.15 31.48
N GLY A 11 -48.44 -10.21 30.88
CA GLY A 11 -48.89 -10.31 29.50
C GLY A 11 -47.69 -10.37 28.57
N ARG A 12 -47.45 -11.55 27.96
CA ARG A 12 -46.62 -11.66 26.76
C ARG A 12 -47.39 -10.98 25.63
N VAL A 13 -46.91 -9.81 25.22
CA VAL A 13 -47.41 -9.12 24.03
C VAL A 13 -46.83 -9.82 22.79
N PRO A 14 -47.65 -10.34 21.87
CA PRO A 14 -47.17 -10.91 20.61
C PRO A 14 -46.99 -9.81 19.56
N GLY A 15 -45.86 -9.83 18.85
CA GLY A 15 -45.74 -9.13 17.56
C GLY A 15 -44.88 -7.87 17.57
N TYR A 16 -43.57 -8.04 17.66
CA TYR A 16 -42.63 -7.16 16.94
C TYR A 16 -41.69 -8.04 16.12
N PRO A 17 -41.55 -7.81 14.80
CA PRO A 17 -40.49 -8.45 14.04
C PRO A 17 -39.17 -8.03 14.67
N ARG A 18 -38.42 -9.02 15.16
CA ARG A 18 -37.07 -8.85 15.68
C ARG A 18 -36.26 -8.17 14.57
N ALA A 19 -36.02 -6.86 14.71
CA ALA A 19 -35.10 -6.16 13.86
C ALA A 19 -33.80 -6.96 13.88
N MET A 20 -33.48 -7.59 12.75
CA MET A 20 -32.16 -8.16 12.54
C MET A 20 -31.23 -6.97 12.68
N THR A 21 -30.56 -6.86 13.83
CA THR A 21 -29.41 -5.99 13.97
C THR A 21 -28.38 -6.56 13.02
N SER A 22 -28.39 -6.10 11.78
CA SER A 22 -27.24 -6.22 10.89
C SER A 22 -26.03 -5.82 11.73
N PRO A 23 -24.98 -6.66 11.81
CA PRO A 23 -23.76 -6.22 12.46
C PRO A 23 -23.35 -4.93 11.77
N ALA A 24 -23.33 -3.83 12.53
CA ALA A 24 -22.83 -2.57 12.03
C ALA A 24 -21.48 -2.85 11.40
N ALA A 25 -21.34 -2.60 10.10
CA ALA A 25 -20.09 -2.77 9.39
C ALA A 25 -19.00 -2.04 10.22
N PRO A 26 -17.87 -2.70 10.54
CA PRO A 26 -16.85 -2.07 11.35
C PRO A 26 -16.47 -0.75 10.70
N ALA A 27 -16.59 0.35 11.46
CA ALA A 27 -16.16 1.66 10.99
C ALA A 27 -14.71 1.55 10.52
N PRO A 28 -14.34 2.09 9.33
CA PRO A 28 -13.00 1.93 8.81
C PRO A 28 -12.01 2.48 9.83
N ALA A 29 -11.10 1.63 10.29
CA ALA A 29 -10.06 2.02 11.22
C ALA A 29 -9.28 3.18 10.60
N ARG A 30 -9.33 4.38 11.21
CA ARG A 30 -8.45 5.48 10.83
C ARG A 30 -7.02 5.00 11.01
N ALA A 31 -6.35 4.67 9.91
CA ALA A 31 -4.95 4.27 9.93
C ALA A 31 -4.16 5.38 10.66
N ARG A 32 -3.46 5.02 11.73
CA ARG A 32 -2.58 5.97 12.43
C ARG A 32 -1.51 6.39 11.42
N PRO A 33 -1.19 7.68 11.26
CA PRO A 33 -0.21 8.13 10.26
C PRO A 33 1.15 7.42 10.45
N ALA A 34 1.53 7.11 11.68
CA ALA A 34 2.73 6.32 11.99
C ALA A 34 2.69 4.87 11.43
N ALA A 35 1.52 4.24 11.36
CA ALA A 35 1.37 2.90 10.80
C ALA A 35 1.55 2.92 9.27
N LEU A 36 1.00 3.93 8.58
CA LEU A 36 1.20 4.10 7.14
C LEU A 36 2.67 4.36 6.80
N VAL A 37 3.36 5.18 7.61
CA VAL A 37 4.80 5.42 7.45
C VAL A 37 5.58 4.12 7.67
N ALA A 38 5.26 3.34 8.71
CA ALA A 38 5.90 2.07 8.95
C ALA A 38 5.67 1.07 7.81
N GLU A 39 4.44 0.94 7.30
CA GLU A 39 4.14 0.04 6.17
C GLU A 39 4.89 0.41 4.88
N VAL A 40 5.10 1.71 4.64
CA VAL A 40 5.82 2.20 3.46
C VAL A 40 7.33 1.96 3.57
N PHE A 41 7.92 2.21 4.74
CA PHE A 41 9.38 2.25 4.91
C PHE A 41 9.99 1.02 5.59
N ALA A 42 9.21 0.21 6.31
CA ALA A 42 9.69 -0.98 7.00
C ALA A 42 9.87 -2.26 6.15
N PRO A 43 9.26 -2.46 4.97
CA PRO A 43 9.37 -3.76 4.30
C PRO A 43 10.82 -4.02 3.85
N ALA A 44 11.36 -5.12 4.36
CA ALA A 44 12.74 -5.56 4.11
C ALA A 44 13.15 -5.55 2.62
N PRO A 45 12.28 -5.87 1.64
CA PRO A 45 12.63 -5.78 0.22
C PRO A 45 12.97 -4.37 -0.26
N LEU A 46 12.35 -3.33 0.29
CA LEU A 46 12.63 -1.94 -0.10
C LEU A 46 14.02 -1.52 0.39
N VAL A 47 14.34 -1.83 1.64
CA VAL A 47 15.67 -1.57 2.21
C VAL A 47 16.75 -2.36 1.47
N LEU A 48 16.53 -3.66 1.25
CA LEU A 48 17.47 -4.51 0.51
C LEU A 48 17.66 -3.99 -0.93
N GLY A 49 16.57 -3.60 -1.59
CA GLY A 49 16.59 -2.99 -2.91
C GLY A 49 17.45 -1.73 -2.98
N LEU A 50 17.32 -0.83 -2.00
CA LEU A 50 18.14 0.39 -1.91
C LEU A 50 19.62 0.07 -1.69
N LEU A 51 19.93 -0.93 -0.86
CA LEU A 51 21.31 -1.37 -0.65
C LEU A 51 21.92 -1.97 -1.92
N VAL A 52 21.16 -2.78 -2.65
CA VAL A 52 21.59 -3.33 -3.96
C VAL A 52 21.80 -2.20 -4.96
N LEU A 53 20.86 -1.26 -5.06
CA LEU A 53 20.98 -0.10 -5.94
C LEU A 53 22.23 0.74 -5.60
N LEU A 54 22.50 0.98 -4.32
CA LEU A 54 23.71 1.67 -3.86
C LEU A 54 24.97 0.91 -4.28
N ALA A 55 25.04 -0.39 -3.99
CA ALA A 55 26.19 -1.23 -4.33
C ALA A 55 26.48 -1.24 -5.84
N VAL A 56 25.44 -1.35 -6.68
CA VAL A 56 25.56 -1.26 -8.14
C VAL A 56 26.03 0.13 -8.55
N THR A 57 25.44 1.19 -7.99
CA THR A 57 25.76 2.59 -8.32
C THR A 57 27.21 2.94 -7.99
N LEU A 58 27.78 2.37 -6.92
CA LEU A 58 29.19 2.54 -6.55
C LEU A 58 30.15 1.94 -7.59
N ARG A 59 29.75 0.88 -8.28
CA ARG A 59 30.57 0.21 -9.31
C ARG A 59 30.34 0.79 -10.71
N TRP A 60 29.09 1.12 -11.03
CA TRP A 60 28.67 1.69 -12.29
C TRP A 60 27.51 2.63 -12.02
N LYS A 61 27.68 3.94 -12.27
CA LYS A 61 26.73 5.01 -11.87
C LYS A 61 25.37 4.89 -12.55
N VAL A 62 24.53 3.99 -12.04
CA VAL A 62 23.13 3.84 -12.39
C VAL A 62 22.33 5.00 -11.79
N SER A 63 21.28 5.46 -12.49
CA SER A 63 20.47 6.59 -12.04
C SER A 63 19.53 6.20 -10.90
N ALA A 64 19.89 6.54 -9.65
CA ALA A 64 19.05 6.32 -8.48
C ALA A 64 17.69 7.05 -8.56
N HIS A 65 17.65 8.22 -9.22
CA HIS A 65 16.40 8.96 -9.45
C HIS A 65 15.41 8.16 -10.31
N VAL A 66 15.91 7.54 -11.39
CA VAL A 66 15.07 6.73 -12.29
C VAL A 66 14.62 5.45 -11.58
N ALA A 67 15.52 4.82 -10.81
CA ALA A 67 15.18 3.65 -10.02
C ALA A 67 14.08 3.94 -8.98
N MET A 68 14.19 5.05 -8.24
CA MET A 68 13.15 5.44 -7.28
C MET A 68 11.84 5.81 -7.94
N ALA A 69 11.87 6.55 -9.06
CA ALA A 69 10.67 6.88 -9.81
C ALA A 69 9.93 5.62 -10.31
N ALA A 70 10.66 4.63 -10.82
CA ALA A 70 10.09 3.36 -11.28
C ALA A 70 9.56 2.50 -10.12
N CYS A 71 10.29 2.43 -9.00
CA CYS A 71 9.85 1.72 -7.79
C CYS A 71 8.51 2.25 -7.29
N TRP A 72 8.38 3.59 -7.17
CA TRP A 72 7.14 4.21 -6.72
C TRP A 72 6.01 4.07 -7.74
N ALA A 73 6.29 4.18 -9.03
CA ALA A 73 5.27 3.97 -10.06
C ALA A 73 4.60 2.59 -9.95
N VAL A 74 5.38 1.55 -9.64
CA VAL A 74 4.85 0.20 -9.39
C VAL A 74 4.20 0.09 -8.00
N GLY A 75 4.88 0.56 -6.94
CA GLY A 75 4.42 0.43 -5.55
C GLY A 75 3.10 1.15 -5.25
N LEU A 76 2.78 2.21 -6.00
CA LEU A 76 1.48 2.89 -5.91
C LEU A 76 0.29 1.96 -6.21
N GLY A 77 0.48 0.91 -6.99
CA GLY A 77 -0.54 -0.12 -7.21
C GLY A 77 -0.99 -0.80 -5.92
N ALA A 78 -0.04 -1.07 -5.00
CA ALA A 78 -0.29 -1.70 -3.71
C ALA A 78 -0.78 -0.72 -2.64
N LEU A 79 -0.27 0.51 -2.70
CA LEU A 79 -0.52 1.57 -1.70
C LEU A 79 -1.83 2.33 -1.91
N ALA A 80 -2.22 2.55 -3.16
CA ALA A 80 -3.42 3.30 -3.51
C ALA A 80 -4.43 2.41 -4.22
N ALA A 81 -4.16 2.06 -5.48
CA ALA A 81 -5.01 1.21 -6.29
C ALA A 81 -4.27 0.75 -7.56
N PRO A 82 -4.61 -0.41 -8.15
CA PRO A 82 -3.96 -0.91 -9.37
C PRO A 82 -3.96 0.08 -10.55
N TRP A 83 -5.00 0.92 -10.67
CA TRP A 83 -5.09 1.93 -11.74
C TRP A 83 -4.11 3.11 -11.58
N ALA A 84 -3.49 3.28 -10.41
CA ALA A 84 -2.48 4.32 -10.20
C ALA A 84 -1.17 4.04 -10.96
N VAL A 85 -0.88 2.76 -11.25
CA VAL A 85 0.34 2.34 -11.96
C VAL A 85 0.44 2.94 -13.36
N PRO A 86 -0.56 2.79 -14.27
CA PRO A 86 -0.46 3.38 -15.60
C PRO A 86 -0.40 4.92 -15.58
N LEU A 87 -0.95 5.58 -14.57
CA LEU A 87 -0.84 7.03 -14.41
C LEU A 87 0.54 7.48 -13.95
N ALA A 88 1.21 6.68 -13.13
CA ALA A 88 2.56 6.97 -12.66
C ALA A 88 3.65 6.54 -13.66
N ALA A 89 3.33 5.64 -14.61
CA ALA A 89 4.28 5.11 -15.59
C ALA A 89 5.05 6.17 -16.42
N PRO A 90 4.49 7.34 -16.78
CA PRO A 90 5.24 8.38 -17.48
C PRO A 90 6.35 9.02 -16.63
N VAL A 91 6.23 9.02 -15.31
CA VAL A 91 7.18 9.69 -14.40
C VAL A 91 8.61 9.15 -14.54
N PRO A 92 8.91 7.85 -14.43
CA PRO A 92 10.27 7.34 -14.64
C PRO A 92 10.83 7.64 -16.03
N VAL A 93 9.98 7.73 -17.07
CA VAL A 93 10.40 8.10 -18.43
C VAL A 93 10.84 9.56 -18.48
N LEU A 94 10.03 10.47 -17.92
CA LEU A 94 10.38 11.90 -17.84
C LEU A 94 11.65 12.14 -17.02
N VAL A 95 11.80 11.41 -15.91
CA VAL A 95 13.02 11.44 -15.10
C VAL A 95 14.21 10.92 -15.89
N ALA A 96 14.09 9.81 -16.62
CA ALA A 96 15.18 9.28 -17.45
C ALA A 96 15.61 10.30 -18.53
N LEU A 97 14.65 10.91 -19.22
CA LEU A 97 14.92 11.97 -20.19
C LEU A 97 15.63 13.16 -19.57
N SER A 98 15.22 13.60 -18.38
CA SER A 98 15.90 14.67 -17.65
C SER A 98 17.35 14.31 -17.35
N ARG A 99 17.63 13.12 -16.82
CA ARG A 99 18.99 12.69 -16.46
C ARG A 99 19.92 12.58 -17.66
N VAL A 100 19.40 12.13 -18.80
CA VAL A 100 20.16 12.09 -20.07
C VAL A 100 20.40 13.50 -20.62
N ARG A 101 19.38 14.38 -20.60
CA ARG A 101 19.50 15.76 -21.11
C ARG A 101 20.46 16.62 -20.30
N THR A 102 20.52 16.44 -18.98
CA THR A 102 21.48 17.12 -18.11
C THR A 102 22.90 16.57 -18.27
N GLY A 103 23.08 15.42 -18.93
CA GLY A 103 24.38 14.78 -19.13
C GLY A 103 24.89 13.99 -17.92
N ASP A 104 24.10 13.87 -16.85
CA ASP A 104 24.46 13.15 -15.63
C ASP A 104 24.56 11.63 -15.86
N HIS A 105 23.80 11.09 -16.81
CA HIS A 105 23.72 9.65 -17.08
C HIS A 105 23.52 9.33 -18.57
N THR A 106 23.94 8.14 -18.97
CA THR A 106 23.67 7.58 -20.31
C THR A 106 22.29 6.92 -20.37
N PRO A 107 21.68 6.76 -21.57
CA PRO A 107 20.42 6.03 -21.72
C PRO A 107 20.47 4.63 -21.10
N ALA A 108 21.56 3.89 -21.31
CA ALA A 108 21.75 2.55 -20.73
C ALA A 108 21.72 2.57 -19.19
N GLN A 109 22.37 3.55 -18.55
CA GLN A 109 22.33 3.71 -17.10
C GLN A 109 20.91 4.02 -16.58
N THR A 110 20.12 4.79 -17.34
CA THR A 110 18.74 5.07 -16.96
C THR A 110 17.83 3.85 -17.13
N VAL A 111 18.00 3.07 -18.19
CA VAL A 111 17.24 1.83 -18.41
C VAL A 111 17.51 0.81 -17.31
N VAL A 112 18.78 0.57 -16.98
CA VAL A 112 19.13 -0.35 -15.88
C VAL A 112 18.58 0.15 -14.54
N GLY A 113 18.63 1.46 -14.29
CA GLY A 113 18.02 2.06 -13.12
C GLY A 113 16.52 1.80 -13.05
N ALA A 114 15.80 1.99 -14.16
CA ALA A 114 14.37 1.71 -14.24
C ALA A 114 14.06 0.23 -13.95
N LEU A 115 14.81 -0.70 -14.55
CA LEU A 115 14.63 -2.14 -14.32
C LEU A 115 14.83 -2.53 -12.86
N ILE A 116 15.90 -2.04 -12.22
CA ILE A 116 16.14 -2.24 -10.78
C ILE A 116 14.97 -1.68 -9.97
N GLY A 117 14.53 -0.46 -10.28
CA GLY A 117 13.38 0.17 -9.62
C GLY A 117 12.09 -0.65 -9.73
N VAL A 118 11.76 -1.15 -10.93
CA VAL A 118 10.59 -2.02 -11.16
C VAL A 118 10.68 -3.28 -10.32
N LEU A 119 11.84 -3.96 -10.30
CA LEU A 119 12.04 -5.18 -9.51
C LEU A 119 11.84 -4.92 -8.01
N ILE A 120 12.36 -3.81 -7.48
CA ILE A 120 12.16 -3.41 -6.08
C ILE A 120 10.68 -3.14 -5.81
N GLY A 121 10.00 -2.38 -6.69
CA GLY A 121 8.59 -2.05 -6.55
C GLY A 121 7.68 -3.29 -6.60
N LEU A 122 7.99 -4.27 -7.45
CA LEU A 122 7.30 -5.55 -7.51
C LEU A 122 7.51 -6.37 -6.23
N ALA A 123 8.76 -6.48 -5.76
CA ALA A 123 9.07 -7.19 -4.51
C ALA A 123 8.40 -6.55 -3.29
N TYR A 124 8.38 -5.21 -3.24
CA TYR A 124 7.66 -4.44 -2.24
C TYR A 124 6.15 -4.74 -2.29
N THR A 125 5.55 -4.67 -3.48
CA THR A 125 4.12 -4.92 -3.69
C THR A 125 3.73 -6.34 -3.25
N ALA A 126 4.54 -7.34 -3.62
CA ALA A 126 4.33 -8.72 -3.21
C ALA A 126 4.44 -8.89 -1.69
N ALA A 127 5.43 -8.25 -1.04
CA ALA A 127 5.58 -8.29 0.41
C ALA A 127 4.39 -7.65 1.14
N VAL A 128 3.93 -6.48 0.69
CA VAL A 128 2.74 -5.82 1.26
C VAL A 128 1.48 -6.65 1.04
N ALA A 129 1.30 -7.24 -0.15
CA ALA A 129 0.17 -8.12 -0.42
C ALA A 129 0.17 -9.38 0.47
N SER A 130 1.34 -9.87 0.86
CA SER A 130 1.48 -11.05 1.73
C SER A 130 1.11 -10.78 3.21
N LEU A 131 0.91 -9.51 3.59
CA LEU A 131 0.56 -9.09 4.95
C LEU A 131 -0.95 -8.81 5.13
N ARG A 132 -1.75 -8.87 4.07
CA ARG A 132 -3.19 -8.60 4.07
C ARG A 132 -4.00 -9.89 4.04
#